data_AF-A0A3B9RPZ2-F1
#
_entry.id   AF-A0A3B9RPZ2-F1
#
_cell.length_a   1.000
_cell.length_b   1.000
_cell.length_c   1.000
_cell.angle_alpha   90.00
_cell.angle_beta   90.00
_cell.angle_gamma   90.00
#
_symmetry.space_group_name_H-M   'P 1'
#
loop_
_entity.id
_entity.type
_entity.pdbx_description
1 polymer ?
#
loop_
_entity_poly.entity_id
_entity_poly.type
_entity_poly.pdbx_seq_one_letter_code
_entity_poly.pdbx_strand_id
1 'polypeptide(L)'
;MEITKEFKQHCIAFSQAYERFEQLLFDWGVESKPLMREVKNHLLLERDGEYPLDYFRYSAPALMLHRVLTDGKMLKRFQNTQEKFMVSREKQVLSCLLERPAFWCFFTILEIYEEEYALIEDLYSGETHLMHSPNLCLRKRMDGSRPKSYLSLMMYTGQCLANIGLLRSYTLSKTDMCFYCSLFAGSESDDETTLGEVINDHYNDFFVLDKTNATTRVMHGEYELRQTWQSFHLEDFDINRLGGTWTSTQVGALRKYTLVTHDQSIQNLPNGNMLSSDPPLMKALIVRDHDSGDMGFMTTSEPAHALYKALFEHAYPELALPQEPEVSIPTSLLFRIVDVGLPLPWGRFEVIMKNMDDMQP
;
A
#
# COMPACT_ATOMS: atom_id res chain seq x y z
N MET A 1 -10.27 26.12 12.68
CA MET A 1 -11.51 25.60 13.31
C MET A 1 -11.38 25.79 14.82
N GLU A 2 -12.42 26.25 15.51
CA GLU A 2 -12.37 26.47 16.97
C GLU A 2 -12.87 25.22 17.72
N ILE A 3 -12.01 24.62 18.55
CA ILE A 3 -12.34 23.41 19.32
C ILE A 3 -12.89 23.83 20.68
N THR A 4 -14.21 23.76 20.85
CA THR A 4 -14.87 24.20 22.08
C THR A 4 -14.61 23.24 23.25
N LYS A 5 -14.77 23.72 24.48
CA LYS A 5 -14.64 22.90 25.69
C LYS A 5 -15.64 21.73 25.70
N GLU A 6 -16.86 21.96 25.24
CA GLU A 6 -17.93 20.96 25.15
C GLU A 6 -17.56 19.85 24.16
N PHE A 7 -16.97 20.22 23.02
CA PHE A 7 -16.46 19.28 22.03
C PHE A 7 -15.40 18.36 22.62
N LYS A 8 -14.40 18.93 23.33
CA LYS A 8 -13.35 18.15 23.98
C LYS A 8 -13.92 17.17 25.00
N GLN A 9 -14.85 17.65 25.83
CA GLN A 9 -15.49 16.82 26.84
C GLN A 9 -16.26 15.65 26.21
N HIS A 10 -16.90 15.87 25.06
CA HIS A 10 -17.57 14.81 24.31
C HIS A 10 -16.57 13.78 23.75
N CYS A 11 -15.55 14.18 23.00
CA CYS A 11 -14.57 13.25 22.42
C CYS A 11 -13.82 12.46 23.53
N ILE A 12 -13.46 13.09 24.66
CA ILE A 12 -12.84 12.41 25.82
C ILE A 12 -13.80 11.41 26.46
N ALA A 13 -15.04 11.82 26.76
CA ALA A 13 -16.02 10.93 27.40
C ALA A 13 -16.37 9.73 26.52
N PHE A 14 -16.43 9.93 25.19
CA PHE A 14 -16.64 8.86 24.23
C PHE A 14 -15.45 7.89 24.21
N SER A 15 -14.21 8.40 24.17
CA SER A 15 -13.00 7.57 24.20
C SER A 15 -12.94 6.68 25.44
N GLN A 16 -13.24 7.24 26.63
CA GLN A 16 -13.29 6.47 27.88
C GLN A 16 -14.40 5.41 27.89
N ALA A 17 -15.53 5.70 27.25
CA ALA A 17 -16.61 4.72 27.08
C ALA A 17 -16.19 3.60 26.12
N TYR A 18 -15.47 3.95 25.05
CA TYR A 18 -14.93 2.99 24.09
C TYR A 18 -13.94 2.01 24.73
N GLU A 19 -13.03 2.46 25.59
CA GLU A 19 -12.08 1.58 26.30
C GLU A 19 -12.79 0.45 27.10
N ARG A 20 -13.91 0.78 27.75
CA ARG A 20 -14.71 -0.22 28.48
C ARG A 20 -15.50 -1.13 27.55
N PHE A 21 -16.06 -0.56 26.49
CA PHE A 21 -16.73 -1.30 25.44
C PHE A 21 -15.78 -2.31 24.77
N GLU A 22 -14.56 -1.89 24.49
CA GLU A 22 -13.50 -2.69 23.91
C GLU A 22 -13.14 -3.89 24.78
N GLN A 23 -13.04 -3.71 26.11
CA GLN A 23 -12.83 -4.83 27.03
C GLN A 23 -13.96 -5.88 26.95
N LEU A 24 -15.23 -5.44 26.92
CA LEU A 24 -16.37 -6.36 26.76
C LEU A 24 -16.33 -7.09 25.42
N LEU A 25 -15.89 -6.41 24.35
CA LEU A 25 -15.70 -7.00 23.03
C LEU A 25 -14.62 -8.08 23.05
N PHE A 26 -13.49 -7.81 23.69
CA PHE A 26 -12.42 -8.80 23.84
C PHE A 26 -12.86 -10.01 24.66
N ASP A 27 -13.52 -9.80 25.80
CA ASP A 27 -14.01 -10.89 26.64
C ASP A 27 -14.97 -11.80 25.84
N TRP A 28 -15.90 -11.21 25.10
CA TRP A 28 -16.80 -11.94 24.22
C TRP A 28 -16.09 -12.63 23.05
N GLY A 29 -15.12 -11.95 22.43
CA GLY A 29 -14.37 -12.48 21.31
C GLY A 29 -13.48 -13.67 21.69
N VAL A 30 -12.94 -13.68 22.91
CA VAL A 30 -12.19 -14.81 23.47
C VAL A 30 -13.07 -16.04 23.70
N GLU A 31 -14.35 -15.84 24.03
CA GLU A 31 -15.33 -16.94 24.13
C GLU A 31 -15.79 -17.47 22.75
N SER A 32 -15.61 -16.68 21.69
CA SER A 32 -15.99 -17.04 20.32
C SER A 32 -14.96 -17.99 19.67
N LYS A 33 -15.32 -19.27 19.56
CA LYS A 33 -14.47 -20.30 18.92
C LYS A 33 -13.99 -19.93 17.51
N PRO A 34 -14.82 -19.37 16.60
CA PRO A 34 -14.35 -18.97 15.28
C PRO A 34 -13.31 -17.84 15.32
N LEU A 35 -13.58 -16.77 16.09
CA LEU A 35 -12.65 -15.63 16.20
C LEU A 35 -11.32 -16.06 16.84
N MET A 36 -11.37 -16.85 17.90
CA MET A 36 -10.15 -17.36 18.53
C MET A 36 -9.36 -18.32 17.66
N ARG A 37 -10.00 -19.00 16.69
CA ARG A 37 -9.26 -19.80 15.70
C ARG A 37 -8.44 -18.89 14.78
N GLU A 38 -9.03 -17.80 14.29
CA GLU A 38 -8.33 -16.82 13.45
C GLU A 38 -7.18 -16.15 14.21
N VAL A 39 -7.43 -15.71 15.45
CA VAL A 39 -6.39 -15.13 16.32
C VAL A 39 -5.24 -16.10 16.56
N LYS A 40 -5.55 -17.38 16.85
CA LYS A 40 -4.51 -18.41 17.01
C LYS A 40 -3.72 -18.62 15.72
N ASN A 41 -4.38 -18.70 14.56
CA ASN A 41 -3.71 -18.84 13.28
C ASN A 41 -2.79 -17.64 13.00
N HIS A 42 -3.23 -16.43 13.32
CA HIS A 42 -2.41 -15.23 13.20
C HIS A 42 -1.18 -15.26 14.11
N LEU A 43 -1.33 -15.65 15.38
CA LEU A 43 -0.20 -15.82 16.31
C LEU A 43 0.79 -16.91 15.87
N LEU A 44 0.32 -17.94 15.14
CA LEU A 44 1.20 -19.00 14.61
C LEU A 44 2.12 -18.52 13.48
N LEU A 45 1.91 -17.32 12.93
CA LEU A 45 2.81 -16.69 11.95
C LEU A 45 4.09 -16.12 12.58
N GLU A 46 4.20 -16.07 13.92
CA GLU A 46 5.36 -15.57 14.68
C GLU A 46 6.60 -16.50 14.61
N ARG A 47 6.81 -17.23 13.51
CA ARG A 47 7.79 -18.34 13.47
C ARG A 47 9.19 -17.95 13.01
N ASP A 48 9.34 -16.86 12.25
CA ASP A 48 10.56 -16.66 11.46
C ASP A 48 11.38 -15.41 11.82
N GLY A 49 11.02 -14.68 12.88
CA GLY A 49 11.79 -13.50 13.34
C GLY A 49 11.82 -12.32 12.36
N GLU A 50 11.07 -12.39 11.27
CA GLU A 50 11.02 -11.37 10.21
C GLU A 50 10.13 -10.16 10.55
N TYR A 51 9.38 -10.24 11.65
CA TYR A 51 8.51 -9.16 12.13
C TYR A 51 9.14 -8.48 13.35
N PRO A 52 8.78 -7.21 13.62
CA PRO A 52 9.16 -6.57 14.88
C PRO A 52 8.80 -7.43 16.10
N LEU A 53 9.59 -7.33 17.16
CA LEU A 53 9.34 -8.07 18.41
C LEU A 53 7.89 -7.85 18.89
N ASP A 54 7.22 -8.94 19.28
CA ASP A 54 5.84 -8.96 19.74
C ASP A 54 4.80 -8.43 18.73
N TYR A 55 5.15 -8.26 17.44
CA TYR A 55 4.24 -7.74 16.41
C TYR A 55 2.89 -8.47 16.41
N PHE A 56 2.92 -9.81 16.31
CA PHE A 56 1.71 -10.63 16.28
C PHE A 56 0.89 -10.54 17.55
N ARG A 57 1.53 -10.30 18.70
CA ARG A 57 0.85 -10.09 19.97
C ARG A 57 0.09 -8.76 20.00
N TYR A 58 0.65 -7.70 19.39
CA TYR A 58 -0.03 -6.41 19.28
C TYR A 58 -1.07 -6.37 18.16
N SER A 59 -0.87 -7.11 17.06
CA SER A 59 -1.81 -7.15 15.94
C SER A 59 -2.96 -8.14 16.12
N ALA A 60 -2.83 -9.15 16.98
CA ALA A 60 -3.91 -10.09 17.29
C ALA A 60 -5.16 -9.44 17.91
N PRO A 61 -5.05 -8.53 18.90
CA PRO A 61 -6.18 -7.74 19.37
C PRO A 61 -6.81 -6.91 18.26
N ALA A 62 -6.00 -6.28 17.40
CA ALA A 62 -6.48 -5.51 16.26
C ALA A 62 -7.22 -6.38 15.22
N LEU A 63 -6.77 -7.62 15.00
CA LEU A 63 -7.46 -8.64 14.19
C LEU A 63 -8.89 -8.88 14.73
N MET A 64 -9.01 -9.10 16.04
CA MET A 64 -10.31 -9.32 16.64
C MET A 64 -11.23 -8.10 16.53
N LEU A 65 -10.68 -6.90 16.78
CA LEU A 65 -11.46 -5.66 16.69
C LEU A 65 -12.00 -5.43 15.29
N HIS A 66 -11.18 -5.50 14.24
CA HIS A 66 -11.71 -5.23 12.90
C HIS A 66 -12.77 -6.27 12.52
N ARG A 67 -12.56 -7.57 12.81
CA ARG A 67 -13.54 -8.62 12.49
C ARG A 67 -14.92 -8.36 13.07
N VAL A 68 -14.99 -7.73 14.25
CA VAL A 68 -16.27 -7.42 14.88
C VAL A 68 -16.78 -6.07 14.42
N LEU A 69 -15.94 -5.05 14.41
CA LEU A 69 -16.34 -3.65 14.27
C LEU A 69 -16.61 -3.21 12.83
N THR A 70 -16.09 -3.94 11.83
CA THR A 70 -16.37 -3.66 10.40
C THR A 70 -17.55 -4.47 9.86
N ASP A 71 -18.02 -5.50 10.58
CA ASP A 71 -19.14 -6.36 10.17
C ASP A 71 -20.41 -6.08 11.00
N GLY A 72 -21.40 -5.46 10.36
CA GLY A 72 -22.70 -5.18 10.98
C GLY A 72 -23.45 -6.41 11.51
N LYS A 73 -23.24 -7.62 10.94
CA LYS A 73 -23.81 -8.86 11.48
C LYS A 73 -23.11 -9.27 12.78
N MET A 74 -21.80 -9.10 12.85
CA MET A 74 -21.03 -9.37 14.07
C MET A 74 -21.35 -8.38 15.17
N LEU A 75 -21.46 -7.08 14.86
CA LEU A 75 -21.94 -6.06 15.80
C LEU A 75 -23.33 -6.39 16.37
N LYS A 76 -24.28 -6.83 15.53
CA LYS A 76 -25.61 -7.27 16.00
C LYS A 76 -25.56 -8.49 16.90
N ARG A 77 -24.69 -9.47 16.60
CA ARG A 77 -24.48 -10.64 17.46
C ARG A 77 -23.89 -10.24 18.82
N PHE A 78 -22.92 -9.34 18.80
CA PHE A 78 -22.32 -8.77 20.00
C PHE A 78 -23.39 -8.05 20.84
N GLN A 79 -24.20 -7.17 20.22
CA GLN A 79 -25.32 -6.48 20.88
C GLN A 79 -26.25 -7.47 21.59
N ASN A 80 -26.75 -8.48 20.87
CA ASN A 80 -27.72 -9.44 21.41
C ASN A 80 -27.22 -10.22 22.64
N THR A 81 -25.90 -10.31 22.82
CA THR A 81 -25.29 -11.09 23.91
C THR A 81 -24.76 -10.21 25.03
N GLN A 82 -24.19 -9.05 24.70
CA GLN A 82 -23.44 -8.22 25.63
C GLN A 82 -24.15 -6.94 26.10
N GLU A 83 -25.18 -6.45 25.38
CA GLU A 83 -25.82 -5.17 25.71
C GLU A 83 -26.39 -5.11 27.14
N LYS A 84 -26.83 -6.25 27.68
CA LYS A 84 -27.33 -6.36 29.06
C LYS A 84 -26.28 -6.07 30.14
N PHE A 85 -24.99 -6.20 29.82
CA PHE A 85 -23.88 -5.93 30.73
C PHE A 85 -23.32 -4.51 30.60
N MET A 86 -23.80 -3.74 29.61
CA MET A 86 -23.35 -2.38 29.34
C MET A 86 -24.11 -1.35 30.18
N VAL A 87 -23.43 -0.29 30.61
CA VAL A 87 -24.09 0.91 31.13
C VAL A 87 -24.41 1.86 29.97
N SER A 88 -25.08 2.99 30.26
CA SER A 88 -25.61 3.88 29.21
C SER A 88 -24.53 4.41 28.25
N ARG A 89 -23.29 4.58 28.73
CA ARG A 89 -22.19 5.11 27.90
C ARG A 89 -21.68 4.08 26.91
N GLU A 90 -21.47 2.82 27.28
CA GLU A 90 -21.04 1.79 26.32
C GLU A 90 -22.16 1.47 25.33
N LYS A 91 -23.44 1.56 25.74
CA LYS A 91 -24.58 1.44 24.82
C LYS A 91 -24.59 2.54 23.77
N GLN A 92 -24.19 3.76 24.12
CA GLN A 92 -24.06 4.85 23.15
C GLN A 92 -22.97 4.54 22.11
N VAL A 93 -21.81 4.02 22.55
CA VAL A 93 -20.74 3.57 21.64
C VAL A 93 -21.25 2.49 20.68
N LEU A 94 -21.92 1.47 21.21
CA LEU A 94 -22.51 0.40 20.41
C LEU A 94 -23.53 0.93 19.39
N SER A 95 -24.40 1.86 19.81
CA SER A 95 -25.39 2.48 18.93
C SER A 95 -24.71 3.22 17.77
N CYS A 96 -23.65 3.99 18.04
CA CYS A 96 -22.89 4.67 16.99
C CYS A 96 -22.26 3.68 16.01
N LEU A 97 -21.69 2.58 16.49
CA LEU A 97 -21.09 1.53 15.65
C LEU A 97 -22.14 0.76 14.82
N LEU A 98 -23.34 0.54 15.36
CA LEU A 98 -24.43 -0.11 14.64
C LEU A 98 -25.00 0.77 13.52
N GLU A 99 -25.01 2.09 13.72
CA GLU A 99 -25.42 3.07 12.71
C GLU A 99 -24.32 3.27 11.65
N ARG A 100 -23.06 3.42 12.10
CA ARG A 100 -21.88 3.62 11.27
C ARG A 100 -20.74 2.71 11.77
N PRO A 101 -20.58 1.52 11.17
CA PRO A 101 -19.49 0.61 11.52
C PRO A 101 -18.12 1.26 11.41
N ALA A 102 -17.15 0.67 12.10
CA ALA A 102 -15.76 1.06 11.94
C ALA A 102 -15.30 0.82 10.50
N PHE A 103 -14.37 1.64 10.03
CA PHE A 103 -13.85 1.56 8.67
C PHE A 103 -12.34 1.79 8.65
N TRP A 104 -11.68 1.21 7.66
CA TRP A 104 -10.27 1.43 7.43
C TRP A 104 -10.06 2.76 6.72
N CYS A 105 -9.17 3.59 7.26
CA CYS A 105 -8.84 4.89 6.69
C CYS A 105 -7.33 4.95 6.42
N PHE A 106 -6.97 5.20 5.16
CA PHE A 106 -5.61 5.50 4.75
C PHE A 106 -5.50 7.01 4.53
N PHE A 107 -4.75 7.71 5.37
CA PHE A 107 -4.84 9.17 5.49
C PHE A 107 -3.48 9.84 5.60
N THR A 108 -3.45 11.15 5.35
CA THR A 108 -2.34 12.02 5.72
C THR A 108 -2.78 13.07 6.73
N ILE A 109 -1.83 13.63 7.48
CA ILE A 109 -2.10 14.73 8.42
C ILE A 109 -1.87 16.05 7.71
N LEU A 110 -2.91 16.88 7.63
CA LEU A 110 -2.84 18.23 7.07
C LEU A 110 -2.37 19.24 8.12
N GLU A 111 -2.98 19.21 9.31
CA GLU A 111 -2.71 20.18 10.39
C GLU A 111 -2.92 19.55 11.77
N ILE A 112 -2.21 20.05 12.79
CA ILE A 112 -2.38 19.65 14.19
C ILE A 112 -2.96 20.83 14.98
N TYR A 113 -4.01 20.58 15.75
CA TYR A 113 -4.65 21.53 16.66
C TYR A 113 -4.51 21.12 18.12
N GLU A 114 -4.13 22.07 18.97
CA GLU A 114 -4.22 21.99 20.44
C GLU A 114 -3.67 20.68 21.04
N GLU A 115 -2.63 20.12 20.43
CA GLU A 115 -1.87 18.92 20.83
C GLU A 115 -2.59 17.57 20.73
N GLU A 116 -3.92 17.55 20.64
CA GLU A 116 -4.71 16.31 20.71
C GLU A 116 -5.51 16.00 19.44
N TYR A 117 -5.64 16.99 18.55
CA TYR A 117 -6.47 16.90 17.36
C TYR A 117 -5.64 17.06 16.09
N ALA A 118 -5.98 16.30 15.07
CA ALA A 118 -5.38 16.38 13.75
C ALA A 118 -6.47 16.53 12.70
N LEU A 119 -6.31 17.50 11.79
CA LEU A 119 -7.05 17.49 10.54
C LEU A 119 -6.36 16.51 9.60
N ILE A 120 -7.09 15.50 9.17
CA ILE A 120 -6.62 14.46 8.27
C ILE A 120 -7.38 14.51 6.96
N GLU A 121 -6.75 14.05 5.89
CA GLU A 121 -7.39 13.78 4.61
C GLU A 121 -7.36 12.27 4.39
N ASP A 122 -8.53 11.66 4.22
CA ASP A 122 -8.63 10.30 3.72
C ASP A 122 -8.17 10.27 2.26
N LEU A 123 -7.06 9.61 2.00
CA LEU A 123 -6.43 9.59 0.69
C LEU A 123 -7.28 8.84 -0.34
N TYR A 124 -8.18 7.94 0.06
CA TYR A 124 -9.08 7.27 -0.88
C TYR A 124 -10.21 8.20 -1.33
N SER A 125 -10.99 8.71 -0.39
CA SER A 125 -12.18 9.53 -0.65
C SER A 125 -11.88 11.01 -0.93
N GLY A 126 -10.74 11.52 -0.48
CA GLY A 126 -10.42 12.96 -0.46
C GLY A 126 -11.17 13.73 0.64
N GLU A 127 -11.96 13.06 1.49
CA GLU A 127 -12.68 13.71 2.56
C GLU A 127 -11.73 14.15 3.68
N THR A 128 -11.96 15.35 4.20
CA THR A 128 -11.24 15.86 5.36
C THR A 128 -12.00 15.56 6.64
N HIS A 129 -11.30 15.08 7.66
CA HIS A 129 -11.87 14.76 8.96
C HIS A 129 -11.06 15.36 10.10
N LEU A 130 -11.75 15.78 11.16
CA LEU A 130 -11.08 16.03 12.43
C LEU A 130 -10.93 14.70 13.19
N MET A 131 -9.71 14.37 13.56
CA MET A 131 -9.36 13.18 14.31
C MET A 131 -8.87 13.56 15.70
N HIS A 132 -9.39 12.88 16.74
CA HIS A 132 -8.84 12.95 18.09
C HIS A 132 -7.84 11.81 18.29
N SER A 133 -6.55 12.14 18.43
CA SER A 133 -5.49 11.17 18.69
C SER A 133 -4.25 11.84 19.28
N PRO A 134 -4.17 11.96 20.62
CA PRO A 134 -3.02 12.54 21.31
C PRO A 134 -1.70 11.86 20.94
N ASN A 135 -1.70 10.52 20.84
CA ASN A 135 -0.50 9.74 20.49
C ASN A 135 0.00 10.01 19.06
N LEU A 136 -0.91 10.18 18.10
CA LEU A 136 -0.54 10.53 16.73
C LEU A 136 0.10 11.93 16.69
N CYS A 137 -0.51 12.89 17.37
CA CYS A 137 -0.03 14.27 17.41
C CYS A 137 1.37 14.35 18.05
N LEU A 138 1.58 13.62 19.15
CA LEU A 138 2.90 13.49 19.79
C LEU A 138 3.93 12.85 18.84
N ARG A 139 3.57 11.73 18.18
CA ARG A 139 4.46 11.05 17.21
C ARG A 139 4.85 11.96 16.05
N LYS A 140 3.90 12.69 15.46
CA LYS A 140 4.18 13.60 14.34
C LYS A 140 5.17 14.71 14.72
N ARG A 141 5.07 15.22 15.95
CA ARG A 141 6.04 16.21 16.46
C ARG A 141 7.44 15.61 16.64
N MET A 142 7.55 14.34 17.04
CA MET A 142 8.84 13.66 17.22
C MET A 142 9.48 13.22 15.90
N ASP A 143 8.69 12.75 14.94
CA ASP A 143 9.16 12.20 13.66
C ASP A 143 9.60 13.28 12.64
N GLY A 144 9.34 14.56 12.93
CA GLY A 144 9.68 15.69 12.08
C GLY A 144 8.89 15.73 10.76
N SER A 145 9.52 16.22 9.69
CA SER A 145 8.88 16.56 8.41
C SER A 145 8.75 15.39 7.43
N ARG A 146 9.07 14.15 7.80
CA ARG A 146 8.99 13.03 6.84
C ARG A 146 7.54 12.85 6.37
N PRO A 147 7.27 12.87 5.05
CA PRO A 147 5.94 12.58 4.54
C PRO A 147 5.63 11.12 4.85
N LYS A 148 4.59 10.91 5.65
CA LYS A 148 4.07 9.60 6.02
C LYS A 148 2.58 9.62 5.77
N SER A 149 2.10 8.55 5.17
CA SER A 149 0.68 8.20 5.14
C SER A 149 0.43 7.22 6.28
N TYR A 150 -0.77 7.26 6.85
CA TYR A 150 -1.14 6.46 8.01
C TYR A 150 -2.31 5.57 7.64
N LEU A 151 -2.36 4.37 8.20
CA LEU A 151 -3.49 3.45 8.05
C LEU A 151 -3.97 3.05 9.43
N SER A 152 -5.27 3.19 9.67
CA SER A 152 -5.87 2.63 10.86
C SER A 152 -7.37 2.36 10.73
N LEU A 153 -7.87 1.58 11.67
CA LEU A 153 -9.30 1.41 11.89
C LEU A 153 -9.84 2.64 12.63
N MET A 154 -10.81 3.30 12.03
CA MET A 154 -11.43 4.52 12.51
C MET A 154 -12.89 4.28 12.88
N MET A 155 -13.36 5.08 13.83
CA MET A 155 -14.77 5.15 14.21
C MET A 155 -15.19 6.62 14.36
N TYR A 156 -16.42 6.91 13.96
CA TYR A 156 -17.02 8.21 14.17
C TYR A 156 -17.66 8.31 15.56
N THR A 157 -17.30 9.35 16.33
CA THR A 157 -17.79 9.57 17.70
C THR A 157 -19.05 10.44 17.76
N GLY A 158 -19.61 10.83 16.61
CA GLY A 158 -20.64 11.86 16.50
C GLY A 158 -20.10 13.28 16.30
N GLN A 159 -18.79 13.49 16.49
CA GLN A 159 -18.16 14.82 16.37
C GLN A 159 -16.78 14.77 15.70
N CYS A 160 -15.99 13.75 16.03
CA CYS A 160 -14.62 13.55 15.55
C CYS A 160 -14.47 12.09 15.08
N LEU A 161 -13.41 11.80 14.31
CA LEU A 161 -12.92 10.43 14.17
C LEU A 161 -12.03 10.08 15.36
N ALA A 162 -12.14 8.83 15.81
CA ALA A 162 -11.25 8.25 16.81
C ALA A 162 -10.50 7.07 16.19
N ASN A 163 -9.19 7.01 16.45
CA ASN A 163 -8.39 5.82 16.16
C ASN A 163 -8.70 4.73 17.17
N ILE A 164 -9.19 3.59 16.70
CA ILE A 164 -9.58 2.45 17.53
C ILE A 164 -8.81 1.16 17.18
N GLY A 165 -7.82 1.26 16.29
CA GLY A 165 -6.95 0.16 15.91
C GLY A 165 -5.47 0.50 16.04
N LEU A 166 -4.64 -0.46 15.61
CA LEU A 166 -3.20 -0.24 15.48
C LEU A 166 -2.93 0.81 14.41
N LEU A 167 -2.40 1.95 14.83
CA LEU A 167 -1.98 3.04 13.96
C LEU A 167 -0.69 2.66 13.23
N ARG A 168 -0.78 2.45 11.92
CA ARG A 168 0.34 2.11 11.03
C ARG A 168 0.79 3.32 10.24
N SER A 169 2.05 3.36 9.85
CA SER A 169 2.62 4.48 9.10
C SER A 169 3.52 4.00 7.98
N TYR A 170 3.23 4.43 6.76
CA TYR A 170 3.92 4.04 5.54
C TYR A 170 4.53 5.26 4.84
N THR A 171 5.57 5.01 4.04
CA THR A 171 6.12 6.00 3.09
C THR A 171 5.39 5.97 1.73
N LEU A 172 4.39 5.10 1.61
CA LEU A 172 3.59 4.86 0.42
C LEU A 172 2.63 6.03 0.13
N SER A 173 2.48 6.33 -1.15
CA SER A 173 1.48 7.27 -1.67
C SER A 173 0.09 6.61 -1.79
N LYS A 174 -0.93 7.41 -2.14
CA LYS A 174 -2.25 6.91 -2.54
C LYS A 174 -2.12 5.88 -3.67
N THR A 175 -1.43 6.24 -4.75
CA THR A 175 -1.27 5.40 -5.94
C THR A 175 -0.61 4.06 -5.61
N ASP A 176 0.42 4.06 -4.75
CA ASP A 176 1.08 2.83 -4.29
C ASP A 176 0.10 1.90 -3.56
N MET A 177 -0.73 2.46 -2.66
CA MET A 177 -1.70 1.70 -1.89
C MET A 177 -2.84 1.19 -2.76
N CYS A 178 -3.33 1.99 -3.70
CA CYS A 178 -4.35 1.57 -4.67
C CYS A 178 -3.84 0.40 -5.52
N PHE A 179 -2.62 0.51 -6.06
CA PHE A 179 -1.99 -0.60 -6.79
C PHE A 179 -1.84 -1.84 -5.93
N TYR A 180 -1.38 -1.72 -4.68
CA TYR A 180 -1.26 -2.88 -3.79
C TYR A 180 -2.61 -3.56 -3.53
N CYS A 181 -3.67 -2.78 -3.30
CA CYS A 181 -5.02 -3.29 -3.10
C CYS A 181 -5.57 -3.99 -4.35
N SER A 182 -5.30 -3.47 -5.55
CA SER A 182 -5.79 -4.06 -6.80
C SER A 182 -5.22 -5.46 -7.06
N LEU A 183 -4.08 -5.82 -6.47
CA LEU A 183 -3.49 -7.16 -6.63
C LEU A 183 -4.27 -8.25 -5.87
N PHE A 184 -5.07 -7.89 -4.86
CA PHE A 184 -5.91 -8.84 -4.11
C PHE A 184 -7.23 -9.13 -4.81
N ALA A 185 -7.74 -8.17 -5.58
CA ALA A 185 -9.09 -8.23 -6.15
C ALA A 185 -9.20 -9.09 -7.42
N GLY A 186 -8.06 -9.58 -7.96
CA GLY A 186 -8.01 -10.19 -9.28
C GLY A 186 -8.14 -9.15 -10.40
N SER A 187 -7.74 -9.51 -11.62
CA SER A 187 -7.67 -8.60 -12.77
C SER A 187 -9.02 -8.10 -13.32
N GLU A 188 -10.13 -8.31 -12.60
CA GLU A 188 -11.49 -7.98 -13.05
C GLU A 188 -12.23 -7.01 -12.12
N SER A 189 -11.62 -6.51 -11.04
CA SER A 189 -12.27 -5.46 -10.26
C SER A 189 -12.03 -4.10 -10.89
N ASP A 190 -13.06 -3.54 -11.49
CA ASP A 190 -13.17 -2.10 -11.74
C ASP A 190 -12.85 -1.34 -10.43
N ASP A 191 -12.26 -0.14 -10.57
CA ASP A 191 -11.69 0.84 -9.63
C ASP A 191 -12.24 1.01 -8.17
N GLU A 192 -13.22 0.23 -7.73
CA GLU A 192 -13.89 0.35 -6.42
C GLU A 192 -13.73 -0.86 -5.50
N THR A 193 -12.68 -1.69 -5.63
CA THR A 193 -12.38 -2.58 -4.50
C THR A 193 -11.99 -1.73 -3.30
N THR A 194 -12.85 -1.68 -2.28
CA THR A 194 -12.64 -0.79 -1.16
C THR A 194 -11.48 -1.31 -0.32
N LEU A 195 -10.61 -0.41 0.15
CA LEU A 195 -9.53 -0.70 1.09
C LEU A 195 -10.01 -1.60 2.25
N GLY A 196 -11.25 -1.38 2.70
CA GLY A 196 -11.85 -2.17 3.76
C GLY A 196 -12.13 -3.62 3.40
N GLU A 197 -12.62 -3.90 2.19
CA GLU A 197 -12.86 -5.27 1.71
C GLU A 197 -11.55 -6.05 1.62
N VAL A 198 -10.52 -5.46 1.00
CA VAL A 198 -9.20 -6.10 0.88
C VAL A 198 -8.64 -6.46 2.26
N ILE A 199 -8.62 -5.50 3.20
CA ILE A 199 -8.07 -5.76 4.53
C ILE A 199 -8.91 -6.78 5.29
N ASN A 200 -10.23 -6.72 5.16
CA ASN A 200 -11.11 -7.65 5.87
C ASN A 200 -10.94 -9.08 5.34
N ASP A 201 -10.79 -9.28 4.04
CA ASP A 201 -10.69 -10.62 3.46
C ASP A 201 -9.26 -11.18 3.51
N HIS A 202 -8.25 -10.31 3.47
CA HIS A 202 -6.84 -10.67 3.34
C HIS A 202 -5.94 -10.14 4.46
N TYR A 203 -6.45 -9.93 5.68
CA TYR A 203 -5.75 -9.24 6.78
C TYR A 203 -4.27 -9.65 6.97
N ASN A 204 -3.99 -10.96 7.03
CA ASN A 204 -2.62 -11.45 7.27
C ASN A 204 -1.68 -11.11 6.11
N ASP A 205 -2.14 -11.34 4.88
CA ASP A 205 -1.38 -11.14 3.66
C ASP A 205 -1.18 -9.65 3.39
N PHE A 206 -2.23 -8.84 3.62
CA PHE A 206 -2.20 -7.40 3.49
C PHE A 206 -1.18 -6.76 4.45
N PHE A 207 -1.16 -7.18 5.71
CA PHE A 207 -0.27 -6.58 6.71
C PHE A 207 1.16 -7.12 6.69
N VAL A 208 1.55 -7.94 5.71
CA VAL A 208 2.98 -8.11 5.36
C VAL A 208 3.62 -6.77 5.00
N LEU A 209 2.80 -5.80 4.56
CA LEU A 209 3.17 -4.41 4.34
C LEU A 209 3.85 -3.75 5.54
N ASP A 210 3.55 -4.17 6.79
CA ASP A 210 4.15 -3.57 7.99
C ASP A 210 5.67 -3.76 8.09
N LYS A 211 6.24 -4.72 7.34
CA LYS A 211 7.70 -4.86 7.19
C LYS A 211 8.33 -3.67 6.45
N THR A 212 7.54 -2.84 5.75
CA THR A 212 8.01 -1.63 5.06
C THR A 212 8.01 -0.37 5.94
N ASN A 213 7.41 -0.43 7.15
CA ASN A 213 7.24 0.75 8.03
C ASN A 213 8.55 1.45 8.41
N ALA A 214 9.65 0.68 8.50
CA ALA A 214 10.98 1.20 8.81
C ALA A 214 11.81 1.56 7.54
N THR A 215 11.32 1.23 6.35
CA THR A 215 12.05 1.43 5.11
C THR A 215 11.89 2.86 4.63
N THR A 216 13.00 3.60 4.61
CA THR A 216 13.05 4.91 3.97
C THR A 216 12.94 4.76 2.45
N ARG A 217 12.36 5.77 1.79
CA ARG A 217 12.43 5.88 0.33
C ARG A 217 13.89 5.81 -0.11
N VAL A 218 14.18 4.98 -1.10
CA VAL A 218 15.54 4.82 -1.62
C VAL A 218 15.73 5.91 -2.66
N MET A 219 16.50 6.94 -2.31
CA MET A 219 16.76 8.07 -3.19
C MET A 219 18.13 7.91 -3.86
N HIS A 220 18.22 8.27 -5.14
CA HIS A 220 19.48 8.49 -5.84
C HIS A 220 19.47 9.92 -6.41
N GLY A 221 20.23 10.81 -5.78
CA GLY A 221 20.09 12.25 -6.01
C GLY A 221 18.71 12.75 -5.61
N GLU A 222 18.00 13.37 -6.55
CA GLU A 222 16.63 13.89 -6.37
C GLU A 222 15.54 12.88 -6.73
N TYR A 223 15.89 11.74 -7.33
CA TYR A 223 14.93 10.74 -7.81
C TYR A 223 14.75 9.61 -6.80
N GLU A 224 13.50 9.20 -6.60
CA GLU A 224 13.19 7.96 -5.89
C GLU A 224 13.41 6.77 -6.83
N LEU A 225 14.16 5.77 -6.37
CA LEU A 225 14.27 4.49 -7.06
C LEU A 225 12.96 3.73 -6.94
N ARG A 226 12.36 3.42 -8.09
CA ARG A 226 11.05 2.79 -8.20
C ARG A 226 11.10 1.75 -9.30
N GLN A 227 10.42 0.62 -9.10
CA GLN A 227 10.20 -0.33 -10.17
C GLN A 227 9.04 0.18 -11.03
N THR A 228 9.31 0.44 -12.31
CA THR A 228 8.25 0.74 -13.29
C THR A 228 7.98 -0.44 -14.20
N TRP A 229 6.76 -0.52 -14.72
CA TRP A 229 6.39 -1.45 -15.78
C TRP A 229 5.50 -0.74 -16.79
N GLN A 230 5.78 -0.97 -18.07
CA GLN A 230 4.94 -0.55 -19.18
C GLN A 230 4.78 -1.71 -20.15
N SER A 231 3.54 -2.18 -20.34
CA SER A 231 3.22 -3.15 -21.40
C SER A 231 2.86 -2.45 -22.70
N PHE A 232 3.08 -3.15 -23.81
CA PHE A 232 2.68 -2.72 -25.15
C PHE A 232 2.80 -3.92 -26.11
N HIS A 233 2.44 -3.71 -27.38
CA HIS A 233 2.46 -4.76 -28.39
C HIS A 233 3.16 -4.27 -29.66
N LEU A 234 4.02 -5.11 -30.24
CA LEU A 234 4.66 -4.88 -31.53
C LEU A 234 4.81 -6.20 -32.30
N GLU A 235 4.13 -6.30 -33.45
CA GLU A 235 4.24 -7.47 -34.35
C GLU A 235 5.66 -7.61 -34.92
N ASP A 236 6.20 -6.53 -35.49
CA ASP A 236 7.50 -6.53 -36.19
C ASP A 236 8.61 -5.83 -35.40
N PHE A 237 8.82 -6.26 -34.13
CA PHE A 237 9.92 -5.73 -33.34
C PHE A 237 11.30 -6.29 -33.76
N ASP A 238 12.20 -5.38 -34.09
CA ASP A 238 13.64 -5.58 -34.29
C ASP A 238 14.44 -4.74 -33.27
N ILE A 239 15.25 -5.42 -32.46
CA ILE A 239 16.08 -4.80 -31.42
C ILE A 239 17.09 -3.81 -32.02
N ASN A 240 17.56 -4.03 -33.25
CA ASN A 240 18.58 -3.18 -33.89
C ASN A 240 18.03 -1.78 -34.22
N ARG A 241 16.70 -1.61 -34.30
CA ARG A 241 16.07 -0.30 -34.52
C ARG A 241 16.17 0.62 -33.31
N LEU A 242 16.44 0.09 -32.11
CA LEU A 242 16.57 0.90 -30.89
C LEU A 242 17.93 1.61 -30.79
N GLY A 243 18.90 1.31 -31.67
CA GLY A 243 20.26 1.83 -31.53
C GLY A 243 21.03 1.18 -30.37
N GLY A 244 22.34 1.42 -30.29
CA GLY A 244 23.22 0.81 -29.30
C GLY A 244 23.45 -0.69 -29.50
N THR A 245 24.09 -1.33 -28.52
CA THR A 245 24.38 -2.77 -28.51
C THR A 245 23.64 -3.44 -27.37
N TRP A 246 22.93 -4.52 -27.68
CA TRP A 246 22.08 -5.25 -26.74
C TRP A 246 22.52 -6.69 -26.60
N THR A 247 22.48 -7.22 -25.37
CA THR A 247 22.52 -8.66 -25.12
C THR A 247 21.11 -9.20 -25.02
N SER A 248 20.95 -10.50 -25.27
CA SER A 248 19.66 -11.16 -25.08
C SER A 248 19.79 -12.51 -24.40
N THR A 249 18.73 -12.88 -23.69
CA THR A 249 18.54 -14.21 -23.10
C THR A 249 17.16 -14.71 -23.50
N GLN A 250 17.01 -16.01 -23.75
CA GLN A 250 15.76 -16.60 -24.22
C GLN A 250 15.35 -17.80 -23.36
N VAL A 251 14.06 -17.90 -23.06
CA VAL A 251 13.42 -19.03 -22.38
C VAL A 251 12.08 -19.30 -23.08
N GLY A 252 12.00 -20.39 -23.84
CA GLY A 252 10.84 -20.65 -24.69
C GLY A 252 10.63 -19.55 -25.74
N ALA A 253 9.40 -19.05 -25.83
CA ALA A 253 9.02 -17.92 -26.69
C ALA A 253 9.44 -16.55 -26.12
N LEU A 254 9.83 -16.49 -24.84
CA LEU A 254 10.17 -15.24 -24.18
C LEU A 254 11.63 -14.88 -24.42
N ARG A 255 11.88 -13.62 -24.75
CA ARG A 255 13.23 -13.05 -24.86
C ARG A 255 13.35 -11.79 -24.00
N LYS A 256 14.46 -11.69 -23.27
CA LYS A 256 14.89 -10.52 -22.51
C LYS A 256 16.03 -9.84 -23.24
N TYR A 257 16.02 -8.51 -23.28
CA TYR A 257 17.09 -7.68 -23.81
C TYR A 257 17.61 -6.71 -22.76
N THR A 258 18.93 -6.57 -22.70
CA THR A 258 19.63 -5.64 -21.80
C THR A 258 20.62 -4.81 -22.61
N LEU A 259 20.60 -3.49 -22.40
CA LEU A 259 21.52 -2.57 -23.07
C LEU A 259 22.94 -2.75 -22.52
N VAL A 260 23.91 -2.99 -23.41
CA VAL A 260 25.33 -3.12 -23.05
C VAL A 260 26.06 -1.80 -23.26
N THR A 261 25.87 -1.19 -24.43
CA THR A 261 26.48 0.10 -24.78
C THR A 261 25.47 0.95 -25.52
N HIS A 262 25.33 2.20 -25.12
CA HIS A 262 24.52 3.17 -25.85
C HIS A 262 25.35 3.88 -26.92
N ASP A 263 24.70 4.29 -28.01
CA ASP A 263 25.31 5.10 -29.06
C ASP A 263 24.74 6.53 -29.08
N GLN A 264 25.15 7.32 -30.08
CA GLN A 264 24.75 8.72 -30.16
C GLN A 264 23.24 8.90 -30.43
N SER A 265 22.57 7.90 -31.02
CA SER A 265 21.12 8.00 -31.24
C SER A 265 20.37 7.99 -29.91
N ILE A 266 20.76 7.12 -28.97
CA ILE A 266 20.20 7.05 -27.62
C ILE A 266 20.59 8.28 -26.79
N GLN A 267 21.83 8.76 -26.91
CA GLN A 267 22.30 9.95 -26.15
C GLN A 267 21.52 11.23 -26.49
N ASN A 268 21.00 11.32 -27.72
CA ASN A 268 20.23 12.48 -28.18
C ASN A 268 18.76 12.46 -27.70
N LEU A 269 18.30 11.38 -27.08
CA LEU A 269 16.97 11.26 -26.51
C LEU A 269 16.89 11.92 -25.12
N PRO A 270 15.68 12.22 -24.61
CA PRO A 270 15.49 12.72 -23.24
C PRO A 270 16.21 11.84 -22.21
N ASN A 271 16.99 12.45 -21.32
CA ASN A 271 17.79 11.78 -20.30
C ASN A 271 18.86 10.80 -20.84
N GLY A 272 19.15 10.78 -22.15
CA GLY A 272 20.12 9.87 -22.74
C GLY A 272 21.54 10.06 -22.21
N ASN A 273 21.90 11.28 -21.81
CA ASN A 273 23.17 11.59 -21.13
C ASN A 273 23.30 10.90 -19.75
N MET A 274 22.18 10.63 -19.07
CA MET A 274 22.17 9.99 -17.76
C MET A 274 22.65 8.54 -17.80
N LEU A 275 22.59 7.86 -18.96
CA LEU A 275 23.13 6.51 -19.12
C LEU A 275 24.63 6.44 -18.80
N SER A 276 25.36 7.55 -18.98
CA SER A 276 26.78 7.67 -18.62
C SER A 276 27.01 8.34 -17.28
N SER A 277 26.26 9.42 -16.98
CA SER A 277 26.51 10.21 -15.76
C SER A 277 25.88 9.62 -14.51
N ASP A 278 24.80 8.84 -14.65
CA ASP A 278 24.07 8.23 -13.54
C ASP A 278 23.49 6.83 -13.92
N PRO A 279 24.35 5.83 -14.15
CA PRO A 279 23.90 4.50 -14.55
C PRO A 279 22.88 3.81 -13.62
N PRO A 280 22.96 3.96 -12.27
CA PRO A 280 21.97 3.36 -11.37
C PRO A 280 20.53 3.81 -11.61
N LEU A 281 20.33 5.08 -12.00
CA LEU A 281 19.00 5.60 -12.36
C LEU A 281 18.49 5.06 -13.68
N MET A 282 19.37 4.62 -14.58
CA MET A 282 19.03 4.31 -15.97
C MET A 282 18.94 2.80 -16.26
N LYS A 283 18.91 1.96 -15.22
CA LYS A 283 18.73 0.52 -15.37
C LYS A 283 17.35 0.21 -15.96
N ALA A 284 17.33 -0.68 -16.93
CA ALA A 284 16.11 -1.17 -17.53
C ALA A 284 16.31 -2.53 -18.21
N LEU A 285 15.18 -3.18 -18.49
CA LEU A 285 15.10 -4.39 -19.29
C LEU A 285 13.91 -4.29 -20.25
N ILE A 286 14.04 -4.96 -21.39
CA ILE A 286 12.94 -5.16 -22.34
C ILE A 286 12.64 -6.65 -22.38
N VAL A 287 11.37 -7.01 -22.31
CA VAL A 287 10.89 -8.38 -22.49
C VAL A 287 9.91 -8.44 -23.64
N ARG A 288 9.94 -9.57 -24.35
CA ARG A 288 9.06 -9.86 -25.47
C ARG A 288 8.62 -11.32 -25.43
N ASP A 289 7.36 -11.55 -25.74
CA ASP A 289 6.85 -12.83 -26.21
C ASP A 289 6.88 -12.83 -27.74
N HIS A 290 7.68 -13.73 -28.32
CA HIS A 290 7.81 -13.83 -29.77
C HIS A 290 6.59 -14.44 -30.47
N ASP A 291 5.78 -15.22 -29.75
CA ASP A 291 4.62 -15.88 -30.35
C ASP A 291 3.43 -14.92 -30.42
N SER A 292 3.23 -14.10 -29.38
CA SER A 292 2.13 -13.13 -29.35
C SER A 292 2.50 -11.74 -29.86
N GLY A 293 3.79 -11.38 -29.91
CA GLY A 293 4.22 -10.00 -30.19
C GLY A 293 4.07 -9.06 -28.99
N ASP A 294 3.61 -9.56 -27.85
CA ASP A 294 3.47 -8.73 -26.67
C ASP A 294 4.82 -8.42 -26.03
N MET A 295 4.92 -7.22 -25.49
CA MET A 295 6.15 -6.68 -24.95
C MET A 295 5.89 -5.94 -23.64
N GLY A 296 6.99 -5.69 -22.94
CA GLY A 296 7.02 -4.66 -21.92
C GLY A 296 8.44 -4.27 -21.61
N PHE A 297 8.60 -3.10 -21.01
CA PHE A 297 9.87 -2.68 -20.44
C PHE A 297 9.69 -2.30 -18.98
N MET A 298 10.76 -2.53 -18.23
CA MET A 298 10.82 -2.28 -16.81
C MET A 298 12.03 -1.43 -16.51
N THR A 299 11.85 -0.34 -15.76
CA THR A 299 12.93 0.61 -15.41
C THR A 299 13.01 0.86 -13.91
N THR A 300 14.08 1.50 -13.45
CA THR A 300 14.33 1.80 -12.03
C THR A 300 14.03 3.25 -11.61
N SER A 301 13.60 4.10 -12.53
CA SER A 301 13.32 5.51 -12.26
C SER A 301 12.42 6.14 -13.33
N GLU A 302 11.86 7.32 -13.01
CA GLU A 302 11.13 8.17 -13.96
C GLU A 302 12.00 8.61 -15.15
N PRO A 303 13.25 9.12 -14.96
CA PRO A 303 14.13 9.43 -16.09
C PRO A 303 14.38 8.26 -17.04
N ALA A 304 14.55 7.05 -16.50
CA ALA A 304 14.72 5.85 -17.29
C ALA A 304 13.46 5.48 -18.05
N HIS A 305 12.29 5.59 -17.42
CA HIS A 305 11.02 5.35 -18.11
C HIS A 305 10.86 6.33 -19.28
N ALA A 306 11.09 7.62 -19.07
CA ALA A 306 11.00 8.64 -20.10
C ALA A 306 11.98 8.40 -21.27
N LEU A 307 13.22 7.97 -20.98
CA LEU A 307 14.18 7.58 -22.00
C LEU A 307 13.69 6.38 -22.83
N TYR A 308 13.29 5.30 -22.17
CA TYR A 308 12.88 4.07 -22.86
C TYR A 308 11.58 4.25 -23.64
N LYS A 309 10.65 5.06 -23.12
CA LYS A 309 9.49 5.54 -23.86
C LYS A 309 9.93 6.23 -25.16
N ALA A 310 10.77 7.26 -25.06
CA ALA A 310 11.26 8.00 -26.22
C ALA A 310 12.06 7.12 -27.20
N LEU A 311 12.79 6.14 -26.68
CA LEU A 311 13.54 5.15 -27.47
C LEU A 311 12.61 4.33 -28.36
N PHE A 312 11.52 3.80 -27.79
CA PHE A 312 10.54 3.04 -28.56
C PHE A 312 9.77 3.93 -29.53
N GLU A 313 9.32 5.11 -29.13
CA GLU A 313 8.59 6.03 -30.02
C GLU A 313 9.47 6.58 -31.15
N HIS A 314 10.79 6.73 -30.92
CA HIS A 314 11.74 7.10 -31.98
C HIS A 314 11.92 5.97 -32.98
N ALA A 315 12.09 4.74 -32.50
CA ALA A 315 12.30 3.57 -33.34
C ALA A 315 11.02 3.12 -34.07
N TYR A 316 9.86 3.31 -33.44
CA TYR A 316 8.52 2.92 -33.90
C TYR A 316 7.55 4.10 -33.74
N PRO A 317 7.54 5.08 -34.67
CA PRO A 317 6.76 6.31 -34.56
C PRO A 317 5.24 6.12 -34.46
N GLU A 318 4.74 4.96 -34.88
CA GLU A 318 3.35 4.54 -34.76
C GLU A 318 2.96 4.15 -33.32
N LEU A 319 3.93 3.85 -32.46
CA LEU A 319 3.70 3.52 -31.07
C LEU A 319 3.49 4.81 -30.28
N ALA A 320 2.37 4.88 -29.56
CA ALA A 320 2.07 5.98 -28.64
C ALA A 320 1.99 5.43 -27.22
N LEU A 321 3.09 5.54 -26.48
CA LEU A 321 3.16 5.06 -25.10
C LEU A 321 2.63 6.15 -24.15
N PRO A 322 2.01 5.78 -23.02
CA PRO A 322 1.60 6.75 -22.01
C PRO A 322 2.83 7.46 -21.41
N GLN A 323 2.63 8.69 -20.92
CA GLN A 323 3.70 9.46 -20.28
C GLN A 323 4.13 8.88 -18.93
N GLU A 324 3.16 8.36 -18.19
CA GLU A 324 3.39 7.63 -16.94
C GLU A 324 3.33 6.12 -17.21
N PRO A 325 4.18 5.32 -16.54
CA PRO A 325 4.09 3.87 -16.65
C PRO A 325 2.77 3.35 -16.08
N GLU A 326 2.28 2.25 -16.64
CA GLU A 326 1.14 1.48 -16.09
C GLU A 326 1.33 1.12 -14.62
N VAL A 327 2.57 0.82 -14.21
CA VAL A 327 2.92 0.59 -12.80
C VAL A 327 4.17 1.37 -12.46
N SER A 328 4.16 2.03 -11.31
CA SER A 328 5.35 2.61 -10.69
C SER A 328 5.24 2.41 -9.18
N ILE A 329 6.09 1.57 -8.59
CA ILE A 329 6.05 1.25 -7.16
C ILE A 329 7.44 1.32 -6.53
N PRO A 330 7.56 1.67 -5.23
CA PRO A 330 8.83 1.56 -4.52
C PRO A 330 9.31 0.11 -4.48
N THR A 331 10.62 -0.10 -4.56
CA THR A 331 11.22 -1.44 -4.47
C THR A 331 10.85 -2.15 -3.16
N SER A 332 10.68 -1.40 -2.06
CA SER A 332 10.23 -1.93 -0.77
C SER A 332 8.85 -2.58 -0.84
N LEU A 333 7.92 -2.02 -1.63
CA LEU A 333 6.59 -2.57 -1.86
C LEU A 333 6.65 -3.80 -2.75
N LEU A 334 7.45 -3.77 -3.83
CA LEU A 334 7.64 -4.92 -4.72
C LEU A 334 8.08 -6.17 -3.96
N PHE A 335 9.06 -6.05 -3.05
CA PHE A 335 9.49 -7.20 -2.24
C PHE A 335 8.35 -7.81 -1.43
N ARG A 336 7.42 -7.00 -0.91
CA ARG A 336 6.27 -7.54 -0.15
C ARG A 336 5.24 -8.20 -1.03
N ILE A 337 5.01 -7.66 -2.22
CA ILE A 337 4.12 -8.27 -3.22
C ILE A 337 4.63 -9.67 -3.57
N VAL A 338 5.95 -9.80 -3.80
CA VAL A 338 6.59 -11.08 -4.12
C VAL A 338 6.54 -12.06 -2.93
N ASP A 339 6.79 -11.60 -1.70
CA ASP A 339 6.73 -12.45 -0.49
C ASP A 339 5.36 -13.12 -0.31
N VAL A 340 4.28 -12.38 -0.60
CA VAL A 340 2.90 -12.87 -0.49
C VAL A 340 2.50 -13.71 -1.70
N GLY A 341 3.24 -13.61 -2.82
CA GLY A 341 2.90 -14.30 -4.06
C GLY A 341 1.69 -13.71 -4.77
N LEU A 342 1.48 -12.39 -4.63
CA LEU A 342 0.42 -11.68 -5.34
C LEU A 342 0.75 -11.58 -6.84
N PRO A 343 -0.26 -11.70 -7.73
CA PRO A 343 -0.04 -11.66 -9.16
C PRO A 343 0.41 -10.27 -9.61
N LEU A 344 1.48 -10.19 -10.39
CA LEU A 344 1.98 -8.96 -10.98
C LEU A 344 1.51 -8.80 -12.44
N PRO A 345 1.34 -7.57 -12.96
CA PRO A 345 0.94 -7.36 -14.36
C PRO A 345 1.92 -7.96 -15.39
N TRP A 346 3.19 -8.09 -15.02
CA TRP A 346 4.23 -8.76 -15.82
C TRP A 346 4.39 -10.25 -15.47
N GLY A 347 3.45 -10.86 -14.76
CA GLY A 347 3.51 -12.24 -14.27
C GLY A 347 3.91 -13.25 -15.35
N ARG A 348 3.40 -13.08 -16.57
CA ARG A 348 3.74 -13.93 -17.73
C ARG A 348 5.23 -13.89 -18.13
N PHE A 349 5.93 -12.80 -17.81
CA PHE A 349 7.34 -12.61 -18.12
C PHE A 349 8.26 -12.99 -16.95
N GLU A 350 7.73 -13.33 -15.77
CA GLU A 350 8.54 -13.59 -14.58
C GLU A 350 9.64 -14.63 -14.80
N VAL A 351 9.37 -15.69 -15.57
CA VAL A 351 10.34 -16.78 -15.79
C VAL A 351 11.61 -16.28 -16.50
N ILE A 352 11.50 -15.32 -17.42
CA ILE A 352 12.67 -14.76 -18.12
C ILE A 352 13.30 -13.61 -17.31
N MET A 353 12.53 -13.01 -16.40
CA MET A 353 12.99 -11.92 -15.54
C MET A 353 13.73 -12.40 -14.29
N LYS A 354 13.45 -13.62 -13.79
CA LYS A 354 14.00 -14.19 -12.54
C LYS A 354 15.54 -14.24 -12.44
N ASN A 355 16.27 -14.09 -13.55
CA ASN A 355 17.72 -13.85 -13.53
C ASN A 355 18.04 -12.36 -13.26
N MET A 356 17.45 -11.81 -12.19
CA MET A 356 17.48 -10.39 -11.82
C MET A 356 18.68 -10.00 -10.94
N ASP A 357 19.68 -10.86 -10.82
CA ASP A 357 20.94 -10.57 -10.09
C ASP A 357 21.66 -9.33 -10.66
N ASP A 358 21.35 -8.91 -11.90
CA ASP A 358 21.97 -7.75 -12.56
C ASP A 358 21.36 -6.38 -12.17
N MET A 359 20.26 -6.35 -11.40
CA MET A 359 19.56 -5.10 -11.02
C MET A 359 19.64 -4.74 -9.54
N GLN A 360 20.35 -5.51 -8.71
CA GLN A 360 20.65 -5.09 -7.34
C GLN A 360 21.47 -3.78 -7.34
N PRO A 361 21.19 -2.85 -6.41
CA PRO A 361 21.83 -1.53 -6.36
C PRO A 361 23.36 -1.59 -6.29
#